data_AF-A0A6J5Y6D3-F1
#
_entry.id   AF-A0A6J5Y6D3-F1
#
_cell.length_a   1.000
_cell.length_b   1.000
_cell.length_c   1.000
_cell.angle_alpha   90.00
_cell.angle_beta   90.00
_cell.angle_gamma   90.00
#
_symmetry.space_group_name_H-M   'P 1'
#
loop_
_entity.id
_entity.type
_entity.pdbx_description
1 polymer ?
#
loop_
_entity_poly.entity_id
_entity_poly.type
_entity_poly.pdbx_seq_one_letter_code
_entity_poly.pdbx_strand_id
1 'polypeptide(L)'
;MIEVKEATCRRLCSTKKILTVNGKFPGPVLQAHKVIRSTSMSITKAATASPVTGNMHGVKQPRNPWSDGPEYITQCPIQPGDQFKQTIIFSNEEGTIWWHAHNDWARATVHGAIFVYPTRGASYPFPKPHEQVQIILGQWWRRDVREVLEEFIRTGGAPNVSDVHTINGQPGDLYSCSKSETFKLLVDQNKTYLLRIVNAAMNTIFFYSIANHNLTVVGVDGSYTKPVTTDYMTISPGQTLDALLITNQQVGQYYMAARAYSSTLLIPDKLGCANRSSNNLHGFSFYIVGWGFGNFDKDKDPLNYNLIDPPLRNTVAVPISGWAAIRFHADNPGVWFLHCHLERHLTWGMNTVFIVKNGKNKKERLLPPPPRMPPC
;
A
#
# COMPACT_ATOMS: atom_id res chain seq x y z
N MET A 1 4.93 18.89 -6.90
CA MET A 1 5.91 18.27 -7.80
C MET A 1 6.51 17.06 -7.08
N ILE A 2 6.50 15.90 -7.74
CA ILE A 2 7.14 14.66 -7.31
C ILE A 2 8.40 14.52 -8.17
N GLU A 3 9.55 14.90 -7.64
CA GLU A 3 10.83 14.66 -8.31
C GLU A 3 11.44 13.38 -7.74
N VAL A 4 11.51 12.33 -8.55
CA VAL A 4 12.24 11.12 -8.19
C VAL A 4 13.71 11.39 -8.46
N LYS A 5 14.56 11.22 -7.45
CA LYS A 5 16.00 11.45 -7.55
C LYS A 5 16.79 10.55 -6.62
N GLU A 6 18.07 10.38 -6.93
CA GLU A 6 19.00 9.72 -6.04
C GLU A 6 19.27 10.57 -4.79
N ALA A 7 19.30 9.91 -3.64
CA ALA A 7 19.79 10.49 -2.39
C ALA A 7 20.60 9.46 -1.61
N THR A 8 21.60 9.94 -0.89
CA THR A 8 22.40 9.10 0.01
C THR A 8 21.60 8.80 1.27
N CYS A 9 21.46 7.53 1.61
CA CYS A 9 20.78 7.08 2.82
C CYS A 9 21.67 6.12 3.60
N ARG A 10 21.75 6.31 4.92
CA ARG A 10 22.53 5.46 5.82
C ARG A 10 21.61 4.68 6.75
N ARG A 11 21.75 3.36 6.77
CA ARG A 11 21.05 2.46 7.71
C ARG A 11 21.96 1.28 8.04
N LEU A 12 21.84 0.73 9.24
CA LEU A 12 22.62 -0.45 9.66
C LEU A 12 24.14 -0.27 9.47
N CYS A 13 24.64 0.94 9.75
CA CYS A 13 26.03 1.35 9.56
C CYS A 13 26.54 1.38 8.10
N SER A 14 25.68 1.12 7.12
CA SER A 14 26.00 1.13 5.70
C SER A 14 25.32 2.30 4.98
N THR A 15 26.03 2.90 4.04
CA THR A 15 25.55 4.03 3.24
C THR A 15 25.44 3.59 1.79
N LYS A 16 24.29 3.85 1.17
CA LYS A 16 24.09 3.66 -0.27
C LYS A 16 23.26 4.79 -0.86
N LYS A 17 23.32 4.94 -2.18
CA LYS A 17 22.37 5.77 -2.91
C LYS A 17 21.06 5.00 -3.09
N ILE A 18 19.94 5.68 -2.94
CA ILE A 18 18.60 5.14 -3.16
C ILE A 18 17.78 6.13 -3.97
N LEU A 19 16.75 5.63 -4.65
CA LEU A 19 15.73 6.49 -5.24
C LEU A 19 14.82 7.03 -4.13
N THR A 20 14.56 8.33 -4.17
CA THR A 20 13.70 9.04 -3.21
C THR A 20 12.77 9.99 -3.94
N VAL A 21 11.72 10.47 -3.27
CA VAL A 21 10.93 11.59 -3.76
C VAL A 21 11.35 12.85 -3.03
N ASN A 22 11.79 13.85 -3.77
CA ASN A 22 12.25 15.14 -3.24
C ASN A 22 13.36 14.99 -2.17
N GLY A 23 14.17 13.93 -2.24
CA GLY A 23 15.24 13.66 -1.27
C GLY A 23 14.79 13.02 0.04
N LYS A 24 13.51 12.60 0.15
CA LYS A 24 12.94 12.03 1.38
C LYS A 24 12.65 10.54 1.24
N PHE A 25 12.98 9.79 2.29
CA PHE A 25 12.65 8.38 2.45
C PHE A 25 12.16 8.10 3.89
N PRO A 26 10.90 7.63 4.08
CA PRO A 26 9.82 7.59 3.08
C PRO A 26 9.54 8.96 2.46
N GLY A 27 8.88 8.98 1.31
CA GLY A 27 8.51 10.20 0.62
C GLY A 27 7.45 11.02 1.38
N PRO A 28 7.17 12.24 0.91
CA PRO A 28 6.23 13.14 1.57
C PRO A 28 4.80 12.58 1.64
N VAL A 29 4.08 12.94 2.71
CA VAL A 29 2.64 12.74 2.79
C VAL A 29 1.93 13.66 1.81
N LEU A 30 1.09 13.11 0.95
CA LEU A 30 0.16 13.89 0.14
C LEU A 30 -1.15 14.06 0.90
N GLN A 31 -1.76 15.23 0.78
CA GLN A 31 -3.00 15.55 1.49
C GLN A 31 -4.08 15.92 0.48
N ALA A 32 -5.27 15.37 0.67
CA ALA A 32 -6.45 15.66 -0.12
C ALA A 32 -7.67 15.71 0.79
N HIS A 33 -8.73 16.37 0.34
CA HIS A 33 -10.05 16.22 0.94
C HIS A 33 -10.92 15.41 0.01
N LYS A 34 -11.76 14.54 0.58
CA LYS A 34 -12.84 13.89 -0.14
C LYS A 34 -13.75 14.97 -0.72
N VAL A 35 -13.87 14.96 -2.03
CA VAL A 35 -14.88 15.73 -2.74
C VAL A 35 -15.39 14.89 -3.89
N ILE A 36 -16.65 15.08 -4.25
CA ILE A 36 -17.27 14.36 -5.36
C ILE A 36 -16.57 14.83 -6.65
N ARG A 37 -15.61 14.03 -7.14
CA ARG A 37 -14.76 14.28 -8.32
C ARG A 37 -13.84 15.50 -8.19
N SER A 38 -12.89 15.49 -7.26
CA SER A 38 -11.73 16.41 -7.37
C SER A 38 -10.78 15.93 -8.44
N THR A 39 -10.19 16.89 -9.13
CA THR A 39 -9.01 16.65 -9.93
C THR A 39 -7.84 17.34 -9.28
N SER A 40 -6.83 16.55 -8.90
CA SER A 40 -5.51 17.03 -8.51
C SER A 40 -4.53 16.69 -9.61
N MET A 41 -3.40 17.40 -9.63
CA MET A 41 -2.37 17.22 -10.64
C MET A 41 -1.05 16.95 -9.95
N SER A 42 -0.40 15.84 -10.33
CA SER A 42 0.98 15.58 -9.99
C SER A 42 1.85 15.72 -11.23
N ILE A 43 3.07 16.21 -11.04
CA ILE A 43 4.11 16.17 -12.06
C ILE A 43 5.19 15.27 -11.48
N THR A 44 5.38 14.12 -12.12
CA THR A 44 6.40 13.14 -11.77
C THR A 44 7.58 13.33 -12.71
N LYS A 45 8.74 13.72 -12.17
CA LYS A 45 9.98 13.93 -12.93
C LYS A 45 11.00 12.85 -12.59
N ALA A 46 11.59 12.25 -13.62
CA ALA A 46 12.61 11.21 -13.50
C ALA A 46 14.02 11.83 -13.48
N ALA A 47 14.42 12.44 -12.37
CA ALA A 47 15.79 12.98 -12.19
C ALA A 47 16.76 11.88 -11.75
N THR A 48 16.75 10.76 -12.47
CA THR A 48 17.41 9.49 -12.14
C THR A 48 18.05 8.87 -13.37
N ALA A 49 19.01 7.96 -13.19
CA ALA A 49 19.60 7.20 -14.29
C ALA A 49 18.69 6.07 -14.81
N SER A 50 17.66 5.69 -14.06
CA SER A 50 16.70 4.64 -14.42
C SER A 50 15.31 5.23 -14.67
N PRO A 51 14.50 4.64 -15.58
CA PRO A 51 13.12 5.04 -15.78
C PRO A 51 12.26 4.85 -14.53
N VAL A 52 11.15 5.59 -14.44
CA VAL A 52 10.22 5.49 -13.31
C VAL A 52 8.76 5.57 -13.75
N THR A 53 7.87 4.92 -13.00
CA THR A 53 6.43 5.18 -13.02
C THR A 53 5.95 5.39 -11.60
N GLY A 54 4.75 5.94 -11.41
CA GLY A 54 4.18 6.18 -10.09
C GLY A 54 2.70 5.85 -10.07
N ASN A 55 2.28 5.12 -9.04
CA ASN A 55 0.89 4.74 -8.77
C ASN A 55 0.36 5.46 -7.53
N MET A 56 -0.89 5.89 -7.60
CA MET A 56 -1.66 6.40 -6.46
C MET A 56 -2.54 5.26 -5.92
N HIS A 57 -1.92 4.31 -5.24
CA HIS A 57 -2.56 3.09 -4.75
C HIS A 57 -3.84 3.38 -3.98
N GLY A 58 -4.94 2.75 -4.42
CA GLY A 58 -6.26 2.90 -3.81
C GLY A 58 -7.10 4.04 -4.36
N VAL A 59 -6.54 4.94 -5.20
CA VAL A 59 -7.33 5.91 -5.95
C VAL A 59 -7.99 5.22 -7.14
N LYS A 60 -9.31 5.34 -7.27
CA LYS A 60 -10.07 4.63 -8.33
C LYS A 60 -9.88 5.19 -9.72
N GLN A 61 -9.42 6.44 -9.86
CA GLN A 61 -9.18 7.07 -11.16
C GLN A 61 -10.35 6.91 -12.15
N PRO A 62 -11.59 7.33 -11.81
CA PRO A 62 -12.76 7.04 -12.62
C PRO A 62 -12.60 7.53 -14.06
N ARG A 63 -12.58 6.55 -14.99
CA ARG A 63 -12.42 6.69 -16.45
C ARG A 63 -11.02 7.17 -16.87
N ASN A 64 -10.02 7.08 -15.99
CA ASN A 64 -8.70 7.67 -16.18
C ASN A 64 -7.54 6.70 -15.90
N PRO A 65 -7.46 5.55 -16.58
CA PRO A 65 -6.32 4.64 -16.44
C PRO A 65 -5.00 5.27 -16.86
N TRP A 66 -5.01 6.32 -17.70
CA TRP A 66 -3.81 7.01 -18.19
C TRP A 66 -2.91 7.61 -17.10
N SER A 67 -3.44 7.79 -15.89
CA SER A 67 -2.69 8.28 -14.73
C SER A 67 -2.70 7.28 -13.56
N ASP A 68 -2.95 6.02 -13.85
CA ASP A 68 -2.91 4.92 -12.89
C ASP A 68 -1.47 4.50 -12.59
N GLY A 69 -0.62 4.42 -13.63
CA GLY A 69 0.83 4.29 -13.48
C GLY A 69 1.50 2.92 -13.59
N PRO A 70 0.85 1.73 -13.52
CA PRO A 70 1.58 0.47 -13.65
C PRO A 70 2.31 0.36 -14.99
N GLU A 71 3.61 0.09 -14.89
CA GLU A 71 4.55 0.03 -16.00
C GLU A 71 4.12 -1.02 -17.05
N TYR A 72 4.12 -0.63 -18.32
CA TYR A 72 3.67 -1.43 -19.48
C TYR A 72 2.20 -1.89 -19.44
N ILE A 73 1.41 -1.50 -18.43
CA ILE A 73 -0.03 -1.75 -18.37
C ILE A 73 -0.81 -0.51 -18.82
N THR A 74 -0.56 0.64 -18.19
CA THR A 74 -1.28 1.89 -18.50
C THR A 74 -0.40 2.99 -19.08
N GLN A 75 0.91 2.87 -18.91
CA GLN A 75 1.90 3.78 -19.48
C GLN A 75 3.24 3.09 -19.69
N CYS A 76 4.01 3.55 -20.66
CA CYS A 76 5.44 3.30 -20.69
C CYS A 76 6.18 4.11 -19.60
N PRO A 77 7.40 3.72 -19.24
CA PRO A 77 8.17 4.39 -18.20
C PRO A 77 8.48 5.85 -18.55
N ILE A 78 8.53 6.71 -17.53
CA ILE A 78 9.06 8.07 -17.67
C ILE A 78 10.58 7.94 -17.77
N GLN A 79 11.15 8.30 -18.92
CA GLN A 79 12.58 8.16 -19.19
C GLN A 79 13.41 9.13 -18.35
N PRO A 80 14.69 8.82 -18.06
CA PRO A 80 15.63 9.75 -17.45
C PRO A 80 15.60 11.15 -18.04
N GLY A 81 15.38 12.17 -17.20
CA GLY A 81 15.28 13.58 -17.61
C GLY A 81 13.87 14.04 -17.99
N ASP A 82 12.96 13.12 -18.29
CA ASP A 82 11.58 13.44 -18.66
C ASP A 82 10.66 13.67 -17.45
N GLN A 83 9.48 14.19 -17.75
CA GLN A 83 8.41 14.40 -16.79
C GLN A 83 7.05 14.01 -17.36
N PHE A 84 6.20 13.46 -16.51
CA PHE A 84 4.82 13.15 -16.84
C PHE A 84 3.85 13.83 -15.89
N LYS A 85 2.81 14.42 -16.47
CA LYS A 85 1.74 15.10 -15.72
C LYS A 85 0.60 14.12 -15.49
N GLN A 86 0.53 13.59 -14.28
CA GLN A 86 -0.54 12.70 -13.83
C GLN A 86 -1.73 13.51 -13.32
N THR A 87 -2.91 13.14 -13.80
CA THR A 87 -4.18 13.68 -13.32
C THR A 87 -4.76 12.69 -12.31
N ILE A 88 -4.89 13.10 -11.05
CA ILE A 88 -5.37 12.26 -9.96
C ILE A 88 -6.83 12.63 -9.70
N ILE A 89 -7.73 11.69 -9.90
CA ILE A 89 -9.17 11.88 -9.72
C ILE A 89 -9.61 11.10 -8.48
N PHE A 90 -9.75 11.81 -7.36
CA PHE A 90 -10.36 11.24 -6.17
C PHE A 90 -11.88 11.15 -6.37
N SER A 91 -12.46 10.12 -5.77
CA SER A 91 -13.86 9.77 -5.89
C SER A 91 -14.52 9.73 -4.51
N ASN A 92 -14.61 8.56 -3.89
CA ASN A 92 -15.22 8.35 -2.59
C ASN A 92 -14.24 7.82 -1.53
N GLU A 93 -12.93 7.79 -1.85
CA GLU A 93 -11.89 7.46 -0.88
C GLU A 93 -11.91 8.48 0.27
N GLU A 94 -11.81 8.00 1.51
CA GLU A 94 -11.74 8.79 2.73
C GLU A 94 -11.01 8.00 3.82
N GLY A 95 -9.92 8.53 4.34
CA GLY A 95 -9.00 7.82 5.23
C GLY A 95 -7.58 7.80 4.69
N THR A 96 -6.84 6.73 4.97
CA THR A 96 -5.46 6.55 4.48
C THR A 96 -5.42 5.70 3.23
N ILE A 97 -4.75 6.20 2.20
CA ILE A 97 -4.24 5.42 1.06
C ILE A 97 -2.75 5.77 0.89
N TRP A 98 -2.09 5.36 -0.19
CA TRP A 98 -0.67 5.60 -0.35
C TRP A 98 -0.26 5.69 -1.82
N TRP A 99 0.96 6.15 -2.08
CA TRP A 99 1.54 6.20 -3.41
C TRP A 99 2.88 5.48 -3.40
N HIS A 100 3.25 4.92 -4.55
CA HIS A 100 4.53 4.24 -4.72
C HIS A 100 4.95 4.18 -6.18
N ALA A 101 6.24 3.97 -6.44
CA ALA A 101 6.69 3.63 -7.78
C ALA A 101 6.07 2.31 -8.25
N HIS A 102 5.70 2.19 -9.53
CA HIS A 102 5.08 0.96 -10.07
C HIS A 102 5.86 0.44 -11.28
N ASN A 103 7.19 0.49 -11.12
CA ASN A 103 8.18 -0.04 -12.05
C ASN A 103 9.24 -0.79 -11.25
N ASP A 104 9.51 -2.03 -11.66
CA ASP A 104 10.41 -2.94 -10.97
C ASP A 104 10.22 -2.90 -9.43
N TRP A 105 11.33 -2.95 -8.67
CA TRP A 105 11.33 -2.91 -7.21
C TRP A 105 11.59 -1.50 -6.66
N ALA A 106 11.42 -0.45 -7.47
CA ALA A 106 11.72 0.94 -7.09
C ALA A 106 10.90 1.40 -5.87
N ARG A 107 9.70 0.84 -5.67
CA ARG A 107 8.88 1.15 -4.48
C ARG A 107 9.50 0.73 -3.15
N ALA A 108 10.60 -0.02 -3.12
CA ALA A 108 11.31 -0.30 -1.88
C ALA A 108 11.74 1.00 -1.17
N THR A 109 12.00 2.08 -1.93
CA THR A 109 12.36 3.39 -1.38
C THR A 109 11.54 4.56 -1.94
N VAL A 110 10.81 4.36 -3.05
CA VAL A 110 9.94 5.38 -3.67
C VAL A 110 8.48 5.11 -3.28
N HIS A 111 8.08 5.55 -2.09
CA HIS A 111 6.70 5.45 -1.60
C HIS A 111 6.39 6.50 -0.53
N GLY A 112 5.12 6.77 -0.29
CA GLY A 112 4.65 7.66 0.78
C GLY A 112 3.14 7.54 1.00
N ALA A 113 2.62 8.13 2.09
CA ALA A 113 1.20 8.06 2.40
C ALA A 113 0.39 9.16 1.68
N ILE A 114 -0.91 8.91 1.52
CA ILE A 114 -1.91 9.90 1.11
C ILE A 114 -2.98 9.96 2.20
N PHE A 115 -3.18 11.13 2.78
CA PHE A 115 -4.25 11.38 3.74
C PHE A 115 -5.42 12.03 3.02
N VAL A 116 -6.54 11.32 2.95
CA VAL A 116 -7.79 11.80 2.36
C VAL A 116 -8.74 12.16 3.48
N TYR A 117 -8.78 13.44 3.84
CA TYR A 117 -9.63 13.98 4.90
C TYR A 117 -11.11 13.95 4.50
N PRO A 118 -12.04 14.00 5.48
CA PRO A 118 -13.44 14.24 5.22
C PRO A 118 -13.64 15.49 4.35
N THR A 119 -14.79 15.55 3.67
CA THR A 119 -15.22 16.76 2.96
C THR A 119 -15.16 17.98 3.88
N ARG A 120 -14.76 19.14 3.38
CA ARG A 120 -14.64 20.36 4.20
C ARG A 120 -15.98 20.64 4.91
N GLY A 121 -15.94 20.76 6.23
CA GLY A 121 -17.13 20.94 7.07
C GLY A 121 -17.74 19.64 7.61
N ALA A 122 -17.38 18.47 7.08
CA ALA A 122 -17.78 17.18 7.63
C ALA A 122 -16.85 16.76 8.78
N SER A 123 -17.37 15.96 9.72
CA SER A 123 -16.61 15.32 10.78
C SER A 123 -16.30 13.87 10.44
N TYR A 124 -15.28 13.31 11.10
CA TYR A 124 -15.10 11.87 11.17
C TYR A 124 -16.34 11.18 11.78
N PRO A 125 -16.61 9.89 11.49
CA PRO A 125 -17.65 9.10 12.16
C PRO A 125 -17.26 8.68 13.58
N PHE A 126 -16.13 9.18 14.09
CA PHE A 126 -15.60 8.99 15.43
C PHE A 126 -15.12 10.34 15.97
N PRO A 127 -14.92 10.50 17.29
CA PRO A 127 -14.43 11.74 17.87
C PRO A 127 -13.14 12.22 17.19
N LYS A 128 -13.07 13.53 16.90
CA LYS A 128 -11.90 14.11 16.23
C LYS A 128 -10.63 13.80 17.04
N PRO A 129 -9.63 13.13 16.45
CA PRO A 129 -8.39 12.83 17.15
C PRO A 129 -7.63 14.12 17.47
N HIS A 130 -6.84 14.08 18.54
CA HIS A 130 -5.94 15.14 18.95
C HIS A 130 -4.92 15.43 17.83
N GLU A 131 -4.26 14.38 17.33
CA GLU A 131 -3.36 14.45 16.19
C GLU A 131 -3.46 13.18 15.32
N GLN A 132 -2.90 13.26 14.10
CA GLN A 132 -2.85 12.17 13.14
C GLN A 132 -1.40 11.87 12.79
N VAL A 133 -1.01 10.60 12.83
CA VAL A 133 0.40 10.19 12.75
C VAL A 133 0.59 9.18 11.64
N GLN A 134 1.52 9.45 10.74
CA GLN A 134 1.92 8.51 9.69
C GLN A 134 2.75 7.37 10.29
N ILE A 135 2.40 6.12 9.95
CA ILE A 135 3.18 4.92 10.27
C ILE A 135 3.37 4.10 8.99
N ILE A 136 4.54 4.17 8.36
CA ILE A 136 4.89 3.34 7.20
C ILE A 136 5.71 2.14 7.67
N LEU A 137 5.19 0.94 7.46
CA LEU A 137 5.94 -0.30 7.63
C LEU A 137 6.66 -0.62 6.31
N GLY A 138 7.95 -0.91 6.39
CA GLY A 138 8.79 -1.12 5.20
C GLY A 138 9.88 -2.17 5.40
N GLN A 139 10.75 -2.27 4.39
CA GLN A 139 11.91 -3.17 4.37
C GLN A 139 13.14 -2.41 3.91
N TRP A 140 14.31 -2.85 4.36
CA TRP A 140 15.59 -2.29 3.96
C TRP A 140 16.60 -3.40 3.67
N TRP A 141 17.29 -3.25 2.54
CA TRP A 141 18.46 -4.04 2.15
C TRP A 141 19.71 -3.17 2.23
N ARG A 142 20.83 -3.70 2.72
CA ARG A 142 22.15 -3.07 2.60
C ARG A 142 22.61 -3.07 1.13
N ARG A 143 22.36 -4.17 0.42
CA ARG A 143 22.58 -4.29 -1.03
C ARG A 143 21.65 -3.35 -1.80
N ASP A 144 22.03 -2.96 -3.01
CA ASP A 144 21.12 -2.28 -3.92
C ASP A 144 19.93 -3.21 -4.21
N VAL A 145 18.72 -2.66 -4.13
CA VAL A 145 17.49 -3.43 -4.39
C VAL A 145 17.44 -3.86 -5.87
N ARG A 146 18.03 -3.07 -6.77
CA ARG A 146 18.17 -3.44 -8.18
C ARG A 146 19.05 -4.66 -8.37
N GLU A 147 20.19 -4.75 -7.67
CA GLU A 147 21.04 -5.94 -7.72
C GLU A 147 20.32 -7.18 -7.18
N VAL A 148 19.51 -7.02 -6.12
CA VAL A 148 18.69 -8.10 -5.56
C VAL A 148 17.67 -8.59 -6.60
N LEU A 149 17.03 -7.67 -7.34
CA LEU A 149 16.11 -7.99 -8.43
C LEU A 149 16.82 -8.67 -9.61
N GLU A 150 17.96 -8.14 -10.06
CA GLU A 150 18.73 -8.69 -11.17
C GLU A 150 19.22 -10.11 -10.86
N GLU A 151 19.70 -10.36 -9.64
CA GLU A 151 20.09 -11.70 -9.19
C GLU A 151 18.88 -12.65 -9.12
N PHE A 152 17.75 -12.16 -8.62
CA PHE A 152 16.48 -12.89 -8.57
C PHE A 152 16.02 -13.34 -9.95
N ILE A 153 16.01 -12.44 -10.94
CA ILE A 153 15.64 -12.75 -12.32
C ILE A 153 16.65 -13.71 -12.96
N ARG A 154 17.96 -13.44 -12.80
CA ARG A 154 19.03 -14.23 -13.41
C ARG A 154 19.05 -15.68 -12.92
N THR A 155 18.80 -15.90 -11.63
CA THR A 155 18.86 -17.24 -11.02
C THR A 155 17.55 -18.01 -11.14
N GLY A 156 16.41 -17.32 -11.31
CA GLY A 156 15.08 -17.91 -11.23
C GLY A 156 14.69 -18.41 -9.83
N GLY A 157 15.55 -18.19 -8.82
CA GLY A 157 15.33 -18.61 -7.43
C GLY A 157 14.49 -17.62 -6.62
N ALA A 158 14.42 -17.80 -5.30
CA ALA A 158 13.81 -16.82 -4.41
C ALA A 158 14.75 -15.60 -4.21
N PRO A 159 14.23 -14.37 -4.08
CA PRO A 159 15.05 -13.19 -3.87
C PRO A 159 15.62 -13.15 -2.46
N ASN A 160 16.76 -12.48 -2.28
CA ASN A 160 17.32 -12.24 -0.95
C ASN A 160 16.34 -11.47 -0.06
N VAL A 161 16.14 -11.97 1.17
CA VAL A 161 15.34 -11.30 2.19
C VAL A 161 15.98 -9.96 2.60
N SER A 162 15.16 -9.03 3.08
CA SER A 162 15.64 -7.75 3.61
C SER A 162 16.47 -7.94 4.87
N ASP A 163 17.52 -7.13 5.05
CA ASP A 163 18.32 -7.11 6.27
C ASP A 163 17.50 -6.67 7.49
N VAL A 164 16.52 -5.77 7.31
CA VAL A 164 15.69 -5.27 8.40
C VAL A 164 14.31 -4.77 7.94
N HIS A 165 13.34 -4.84 8.85
CA HIS A 165 12.05 -4.18 8.72
C HIS A 165 12.10 -2.78 9.32
N THR A 166 11.31 -1.85 8.80
CA THR A 166 11.37 -0.44 9.23
C THR A 166 10.00 0.10 9.61
N ILE A 167 9.98 1.04 10.56
CA ILE A 167 8.85 1.93 10.84
C ILE A 167 9.28 3.34 10.46
N ASN A 168 8.56 3.98 9.54
CA ASN A 168 8.91 5.28 8.96
C ASN A 168 10.35 5.32 8.43
N GLY A 169 10.78 4.23 7.79
CA GLY A 169 12.14 4.10 7.23
C GLY A 169 13.24 3.88 8.26
N GLN A 170 12.91 3.70 9.55
CA GLN A 170 13.87 3.49 10.64
C GLN A 170 13.82 2.04 11.18
N PRO A 171 14.96 1.36 11.35
CA PRO A 171 15.03 -0.03 11.86
C PRO A 171 14.57 -0.18 13.32
N GLY A 172 14.81 0.83 14.15
CA GLY A 172 14.51 0.79 15.58
C GLY A 172 15.70 0.45 16.47
N ASP A 173 15.43 0.36 17.78
CA ASP A 173 16.46 0.36 18.84
C ASP A 173 17.33 -0.90 18.90
N LEU A 174 16.85 -2.01 18.34
CA LEU A 174 17.51 -3.32 18.43
C LEU A 174 18.61 -3.53 17.38
N TYR A 175 18.86 -2.53 16.52
CA TYR A 175 19.82 -2.64 15.41
C TYR A 175 20.98 -1.66 15.57
N SER A 176 22.18 -2.13 15.22
CA SER A 176 23.39 -1.31 15.20
C SER A 176 23.21 -0.06 14.33
N CYS A 177 23.75 1.08 14.78
CA CYS A 177 23.63 2.38 14.11
C CYS A 177 22.18 2.83 13.80
N SER A 178 21.20 2.42 14.62
CA SER A 178 19.78 2.76 14.40
C SER A 178 19.09 3.37 15.63
N LYS A 179 19.53 3.06 16.85
CA LYS A 179 18.90 3.51 18.11
C LYS A 179 18.69 5.02 18.25
N SER A 180 19.65 5.83 17.77
CA SER A 180 19.53 7.30 17.82
C SER A 180 18.51 7.86 16.84
N GLU A 181 18.21 7.13 15.76
CA GLU A 181 17.30 7.55 14.69
C GLU A 181 15.93 6.86 14.77
N THR A 182 15.72 5.98 15.75
CA THR A 182 14.45 5.30 15.99
C THR A 182 13.30 6.32 16.00
N PHE A 183 12.26 6.03 15.22
CA PHE A 183 11.06 6.84 15.19
C PHE A 183 10.43 6.92 16.58
N LYS A 184 10.16 8.13 17.05
CA LYS A 184 9.51 8.40 18.33
C LYS A 184 8.27 9.25 18.09
N LEU A 185 7.13 8.77 18.60
CA LEU A 185 5.90 9.55 18.68
C LEU A 185 5.79 10.09 20.11
N LEU A 186 5.90 11.41 20.26
CA LEU A 186 5.61 12.08 21.52
C LEU A 186 4.10 12.23 21.65
N VAL A 187 3.56 11.91 22.83
CA VAL A 187 2.13 11.96 23.09
C VAL A 187 1.81 12.61 24.43
N ASP A 188 0.67 13.29 24.46
CA ASP A 188 0.04 13.78 25.67
C ASP A 188 -0.80 12.68 26.31
N GLN A 189 -0.78 12.60 27.64
CA GLN A 189 -1.58 11.62 28.38
C GLN A 189 -3.09 11.87 28.19
N ASN A 190 -3.88 10.80 28.13
CA ASN A 190 -5.33 10.81 27.97
C ASN A 190 -5.83 11.54 26.70
N LYS A 191 -5.03 11.54 25.63
CA LYS A 191 -5.42 12.01 24.30
C LYS A 191 -5.65 10.82 23.36
N THR A 192 -6.35 11.09 22.27
CA THR A 192 -6.59 10.11 21.20
C THR A 192 -5.83 10.51 19.97
N TYR A 193 -4.97 9.63 19.45
CA TYR A 193 -4.20 9.81 18.23
C TYR A 193 -4.75 8.90 17.14
N LEU A 194 -4.82 9.39 15.90
CA LEU A 194 -5.14 8.55 14.74
C LEU A 194 -3.86 8.10 14.06
N LEU A 195 -3.51 6.84 14.21
CA LEU A 195 -2.39 6.20 13.52
C LEU A 195 -2.85 5.81 12.12
N ARG A 196 -2.17 6.35 11.11
CA ARG A 196 -2.41 6.13 9.69
C ARG A 196 -1.33 5.20 9.15
N ILE A 197 -1.62 3.91 9.25
CA ILE A 197 -0.67 2.81 9.05
C ILE A 197 -0.71 2.35 7.60
N VAL A 198 0.45 2.22 6.96
CA VAL A 198 0.62 1.74 5.59
C VAL A 198 1.61 0.60 5.60
N ASN A 199 1.28 -0.55 5.02
CA ASN A 199 2.28 -1.56 4.75
C ASN A 199 2.86 -1.39 3.33
N ALA A 200 4.00 -0.70 3.25
CA ALA A 200 4.76 -0.46 2.04
C ALA A 200 5.88 -1.49 1.82
N ALA A 201 5.93 -2.58 2.61
CA ALA A 201 6.93 -3.63 2.42
C ALA A 201 6.81 -4.32 1.05
N MET A 202 7.92 -4.87 0.58
CA MET A 202 7.98 -5.57 -0.70
C MET A 202 7.30 -6.92 -0.62
N ASN A 203 7.63 -7.70 0.41
CA ASN A 203 7.31 -9.13 0.47
C ASN A 203 6.85 -9.61 1.86
N THR A 204 6.55 -8.69 2.79
CA THR A 204 6.28 -9.03 4.21
C THR A 204 4.91 -8.54 4.68
N ILE A 205 4.10 -9.48 5.17
CA ILE A 205 2.91 -9.19 5.99
C ILE A 205 3.39 -8.96 7.43
N PHE A 206 2.87 -7.94 8.10
CA PHE A 206 3.26 -7.61 9.47
C PHE A 206 2.16 -7.88 10.48
N PHE A 207 2.53 -8.41 11.63
CA PHE A 207 1.87 -8.08 12.89
C PHE A 207 2.37 -6.72 13.37
N TYR A 208 1.48 -5.90 13.91
CA TYR A 208 1.79 -4.59 14.49
C TYR A 208 1.05 -4.40 15.82
N SER A 209 1.74 -3.88 16.83
CA SER A 209 1.18 -3.56 18.15
C SER A 209 1.93 -2.42 18.83
N ILE A 210 1.33 -1.88 19.90
CA ILE A 210 1.98 -0.92 20.81
C ILE A 210 1.89 -1.50 22.22
N ALA A 211 3.03 -1.56 22.92
CA ALA A 211 3.10 -2.12 24.27
C ALA A 211 2.07 -1.45 25.20
N ASN A 212 1.27 -2.27 25.88
CA ASN A 212 0.23 -1.88 26.84
C ASN A 212 -0.85 -0.93 26.29
N HIS A 213 -1.01 -0.83 24.96
CA HIS A 213 -2.03 0.00 24.35
C HIS A 213 -2.86 -0.80 23.35
N ASN A 214 -4.17 -0.78 23.54
CA ASN A 214 -5.10 -1.32 22.57
C ASN A 214 -5.31 -0.30 21.45
N LEU A 215 -5.58 -0.81 20.26
CA LEU A 215 -5.79 -0.01 19.06
C LEU A 215 -7.19 -0.27 18.53
N THR A 216 -7.93 0.81 18.27
CA THR A 216 -9.28 0.70 17.69
C THR A 216 -9.24 1.03 16.21
N VAL A 217 -9.29 0.00 15.36
CA VAL A 217 -9.30 0.16 13.89
C VAL A 217 -10.64 0.75 13.46
N VAL A 218 -10.60 1.89 12.76
CA VAL A 218 -11.77 2.67 12.32
C VAL A 218 -11.86 2.85 10.81
N GLY A 219 -10.77 2.60 10.09
CA GLY A 219 -10.75 2.65 8.63
C GLY A 219 -9.69 1.72 8.05
N VAL A 220 -9.90 1.30 6.81
CA VAL A 220 -8.97 0.46 6.05
C VAL A 220 -9.12 0.81 4.57
N ASP A 221 -8.01 0.88 3.84
CA ASP A 221 -7.99 1.05 2.38
C ASP A 221 -8.78 2.28 1.88
N GLY A 222 -8.78 3.38 2.64
CA GLY A 222 -9.52 4.60 2.30
C GLY A 222 -11.04 4.47 2.45
N SER A 223 -11.51 3.58 3.33
CA SER A 223 -12.92 3.46 3.69
C SER A 223 -13.09 3.19 5.18
N TYR A 224 -14.14 3.74 5.79
CA TYR A 224 -14.48 3.45 7.18
C TYR A 224 -14.93 2.00 7.36
N THR A 225 -14.64 1.44 8.53
CA THR A 225 -15.07 0.09 8.93
C THR A 225 -15.79 0.15 10.27
N LYS A 226 -16.53 -0.90 10.60
CA LYS A 226 -17.00 -1.09 11.98
C LYS A 226 -15.79 -1.09 12.92
N PRO A 227 -15.81 -0.27 14.00
CA PRO A 227 -14.69 -0.20 14.92
C PRO A 227 -14.39 -1.55 15.56
N VAL A 228 -13.11 -1.94 15.56
CA VAL A 228 -12.64 -3.15 16.25
C VAL A 228 -11.44 -2.78 17.10
N THR A 229 -11.56 -2.98 18.41
CA THR A 229 -10.47 -2.79 19.36
C THR A 229 -9.69 -4.10 19.51
N THR A 230 -8.36 -4.02 19.37
CA THR A 230 -7.47 -5.18 19.42
C THR A 230 -6.10 -4.79 19.97
N ASP A 231 -5.38 -5.74 20.54
CA ASP A 231 -4.03 -5.54 21.07
C ASP A 231 -2.96 -5.59 19.95
N TYR A 232 -3.29 -6.26 18.84
CA TYR A 232 -2.44 -6.34 17.65
C TYR A 232 -3.29 -6.41 16.38
N MET A 233 -2.68 -6.04 15.26
CA MET A 233 -3.29 -6.12 13.94
C MET A 233 -2.36 -6.81 12.94
N THR A 234 -2.93 -7.46 11.94
CA THR A 234 -2.18 -7.97 10.79
C THR A 234 -2.45 -7.09 9.58
N ILE A 235 -1.40 -6.68 8.89
CA ILE A 235 -1.48 -5.81 7.71
C ILE A 235 -0.60 -6.37 6.59
N SER A 236 -1.20 -6.61 5.42
CA SER A 236 -0.49 -7.13 4.24
C SER A 236 0.04 -5.99 3.36
N PRO A 237 1.10 -6.21 2.55
CA PRO A 237 1.54 -5.22 1.57
C PRO A 237 0.39 -4.74 0.69
N GLY A 238 0.31 -3.43 0.49
CA GLY A 238 -0.80 -2.77 -0.23
C GLY A 238 -1.92 -2.26 0.67
N GLN A 239 -2.09 -2.82 1.87
CA GLN A 239 -3.16 -2.40 2.78
C GLN A 239 -2.77 -1.16 3.59
N THR A 240 -3.80 -0.39 3.97
CA THR A 240 -3.69 0.69 4.94
C THR A 240 -4.68 0.49 6.08
N LEU A 241 -4.32 0.88 7.30
CA LEU A 241 -5.19 0.83 8.48
C LEU A 241 -5.20 2.20 9.17
N ASP A 242 -6.40 2.69 9.49
CA ASP A 242 -6.62 3.85 10.34
C ASP A 242 -7.03 3.34 11.72
N ALA A 243 -6.19 3.58 12.74
CA ALA A 243 -6.40 3.07 14.10
C ALA A 243 -6.27 4.17 15.16
N LEU A 244 -7.22 4.21 16.10
CA LEU A 244 -7.18 5.12 17.24
C LEU A 244 -6.32 4.53 18.36
N LEU A 245 -5.37 5.32 18.83
CA LEU A 245 -4.55 5.09 20.02
C LEU A 245 -5.02 6.02 21.13
N ILE A 246 -5.42 5.46 22.27
CA ILE A 246 -5.77 6.24 23.48
C ILE A 246 -4.62 6.13 24.47
N THR A 247 -4.02 7.25 24.85
CA THR A 247 -2.81 7.31 25.69
C THR A 247 -3.13 7.29 27.18
N ASN A 248 -3.86 6.25 27.61
CA ASN A 248 -4.39 6.10 28.97
C ASN A 248 -3.46 5.37 29.94
N GLN A 249 -2.25 5.02 29.51
CA GLN A 249 -1.27 4.35 30.37
C GLN A 249 -0.51 5.34 31.27
N GLN A 250 0.27 4.80 32.22
CA GLN A 250 1.18 5.62 33.03
C GLN A 250 2.20 6.35 32.14
N VAL A 251 2.68 7.51 32.58
CA VAL A 251 3.70 8.25 31.83
C VAL A 251 4.97 7.41 31.73
N GLY A 252 5.39 7.10 30.51
CA GLY A 252 6.49 6.19 30.25
C GLY A 252 6.78 6.04 28.75
N GLN A 253 7.65 5.08 28.42
CA GLN A 253 7.99 4.75 27.04
C GLN A 253 7.42 3.37 26.69
N TYR A 254 6.72 3.30 25.56
CA TYR A 254 6.05 2.09 25.09
C TYR A 254 6.51 1.81 23.66
N TYR A 255 7.00 0.60 23.41
CA TYR A 255 7.42 0.23 22.06
C TYR A 255 6.23 0.07 21.14
N MET A 256 6.31 0.75 20.00
CA MET A 256 5.61 0.37 18.80
C MET A 256 6.46 -0.66 18.06
N ALA A 257 5.89 -1.82 17.76
CA ALA A 257 6.63 -2.92 17.15
C ALA A 257 5.87 -3.50 15.95
N ALA A 258 6.64 -3.85 14.91
CA ALA A 258 6.15 -4.64 13.78
C ALA A 258 7.03 -5.87 13.59
N ARG A 259 6.42 -7.03 13.39
CA ARG A 259 7.11 -8.29 13.15
C ARG A 259 6.49 -9.04 11.98
N ALA A 260 7.32 -9.68 11.16
CA ALA A 260 6.84 -10.48 10.06
C ALA A 260 5.86 -11.56 10.55
N TYR A 261 4.69 -11.63 9.92
CA TYR A 261 3.85 -12.80 9.95
C TYR A 261 4.55 -13.89 9.14
N SER A 262 4.92 -14.98 9.80
CA SER A 262 5.48 -16.16 9.14
C SER A 262 4.70 -17.38 9.58
N SER A 263 4.37 -18.22 8.61
CA SER A 263 3.54 -19.41 8.76
C SER A 263 4.21 -20.58 8.06
N THR A 264 5.51 -20.75 8.26
CA THR A 264 6.26 -21.87 7.69
C THR A 264 5.70 -23.17 8.23
N LEU A 265 4.80 -23.79 7.48
CA LEU A 265 4.56 -25.22 7.52
C LEU A 265 5.43 -25.81 6.42
N LEU A 266 6.64 -26.25 6.79
CA LEU A 266 7.37 -27.21 5.96
C LEU A 266 6.55 -28.50 5.98
N ILE A 267 5.71 -28.71 4.97
CA ILE A 267 5.09 -30.02 4.73
C ILE A 267 5.95 -30.69 3.65
N PRO A 268 6.78 -31.69 3.99
CA PRO A 268 7.72 -32.29 3.04
C PRO A 268 7.07 -32.99 1.84
N ASP A 269 5.75 -33.27 1.88
CA ASP A 269 5.13 -34.20 0.91
C ASP A 269 3.89 -33.65 0.17
N LYS A 270 3.66 -32.33 0.15
CA LYS A 270 2.60 -31.74 -0.71
C LYS A 270 3.20 -30.72 -1.67
N LEU A 271 3.13 -31.05 -2.96
CA LEU A 271 3.39 -30.17 -4.09
C LEU A 271 2.41 -28.99 -4.07
N GLY A 272 2.67 -27.98 -3.23
CA GLY A 272 1.82 -26.81 -3.11
C GLY A 272 2.50 -25.70 -2.32
N CYS A 273 2.84 -24.59 -2.99
CA CYS A 273 3.29 -23.35 -2.37
C CYS A 273 2.12 -22.65 -1.66
N ALA A 274 1.66 -23.19 -0.53
CA ALA A 274 0.63 -22.56 0.28
C ALA A 274 1.22 -21.37 1.05
N ASN A 275 1.07 -20.17 0.50
CA ASN A 275 1.41 -18.90 1.16
C ASN A 275 0.21 -17.96 1.15
N ARG A 276 0.12 -17.05 2.13
CA ARG A 276 -0.81 -15.92 2.02
C ARG A 276 -0.43 -15.09 0.80
N SER A 277 -1.42 -14.76 -0.03
CA SER A 277 -1.26 -13.76 -1.10
C SER A 277 -2.00 -12.49 -0.72
N SER A 278 -1.53 -11.34 -1.20
CA SER A 278 -2.17 -10.04 -0.97
C SER A 278 -2.60 -9.50 -2.33
N ASN A 279 -3.83 -9.74 -2.77
CA ASN A 279 -4.24 -9.38 -4.13
C ASN A 279 -4.85 -7.97 -4.14
N ASN A 280 -4.33 -7.10 -5.00
CA ASN A 280 -4.78 -5.73 -5.20
C ASN A 280 -5.43 -5.56 -6.57
N LEU A 281 -6.56 -4.85 -6.63
CA LEU A 281 -7.23 -4.47 -7.87
C LEU A 281 -7.17 -2.95 -8.04
N HIS A 282 -6.49 -2.51 -9.10
CA HIS A 282 -6.47 -1.11 -9.51
C HIS A 282 -7.85 -0.65 -10.00
N GLY A 283 -8.11 0.66 -9.94
CA GLY A 283 -9.34 1.27 -10.45
C GLY A 283 -10.62 1.00 -9.64
N PHE A 284 -10.57 0.10 -8.65
CA PHE A 284 -11.73 -0.34 -7.89
C PHE A 284 -11.43 -0.52 -6.40
N SER A 285 -12.50 -0.48 -5.63
CA SER A 285 -12.56 -1.19 -4.35
C SER A 285 -13.61 -2.29 -4.49
N PHE A 286 -13.45 -3.38 -3.76
CA PHE A 286 -14.33 -4.54 -3.75
C PHE A 286 -14.78 -4.89 -2.34
N TYR A 287 -15.94 -5.52 -2.24
CA TYR A 287 -16.45 -6.08 -0.99
C TYR A 287 -15.90 -7.49 -0.81
N ILE A 288 -15.29 -7.79 0.33
CA ILE A 288 -14.90 -9.16 0.68
C ILE A 288 -16.12 -9.82 1.34
N VAL A 289 -16.82 -10.67 0.59
CA VAL A 289 -18.10 -11.27 1.03
C VAL A 289 -17.91 -12.57 1.79
N GLY A 290 -16.77 -13.23 1.64
CA GLY A 290 -16.48 -14.48 2.34
C GLY A 290 -15.01 -14.85 2.26
N TRP A 291 -14.58 -15.72 3.16
CA TRP A 291 -13.25 -16.32 3.15
C TRP A 291 -13.27 -17.62 3.94
N GLY A 292 -12.30 -18.49 3.69
CA GLY A 292 -12.19 -19.76 4.39
C GLY A 292 -10.83 -20.40 4.19
N PHE A 293 -10.60 -21.49 4.93
CA PHE A 293 -9.48 -22.39 4.71
C PHE A 293 -9.92 -23.59 3.87
N GLY A 294 -8.98 -24.27 3.23
CA GLY A 294 -9.24 -25.36 2.31
C GLY A 294 -9.70 -24.88 0.94
N ASN A 295 -10.30 -25.80 0.20
CA ASN A 295 -10.83 -25.52 -1.14
C ASN A 295 -12.23 -24.90 -1.01
N PHE A 296 -12.48 -23.87 -1.81
CA PHE A 296 -13.81 -23.27 -1.92
C PHE A 296 -14.84 -24.27 -2.44
N ASP A 297 -15.94 -24.43 -1.70
CA ASP A 297 -17.12 -25.21 -2.08
C ASP A 297 -18.19 -24.25 -2.61
N LYS A 298 -18.35 -24.21 -3.93
CA LYS A 298 -19.30 -23.32 -4.62
C LYS A 298 -20.76 -23.52 -4.20
N ASP A 299 -21.11 -24.69 -3.66
CA ASP A 299 -22.49 -25.03 -3.31
C ASP A 299 -22.78 -24.75 -1.82
N LYS A 300 -21.75 -24.59 -0.98
CA LYS A 300 -21.88 -24.34 0.47
C LYS A 300 -21.36 -22.98 0.92
N ASP A 301 -20.17 -22.59 0.49
CA ASP A 301 -19.51 -21.39 1.00
C ASP A 301 -20.28 -20.09 0.68
N PRO A 302 -20.91 -19.92 -0.50
CA PRO A 302 -21.73 -18.74 -0.78
C PRO A 302 -22.92 -18.55 0.16
N LEU A 303 -23.41 -19.61 0.80
CA LEU A 303 -24.52 -19.53 1.77
C LEU A 303 -24.11 -18.77 3.04
N ASN A 304 -22.81 -18.71 3.34
CA ASN A 304 -22.26 -18.01 4.50
C ASN A 304 -21.68 -16.64 4.16
N TYR A 305 -21.92 -16.11 2.96
CA TYR A 305 -21.42 -14.80 2.59
C TYR A 305 -22.04 -13.70 3.45
N ASN A 306 -21.20 -12.78 3.93
CA ASN A 306 -21.65 -11.51 4.45
C ASN A 306 -22.10 -10.62 3.28
N LEU A 307 -23.41 -10.52 3.08
CA LEU A 307 -24.05 -9.68 2.08
C LEU A 307 -24.71 -8.43 2.66
N ILE A 308 -24.52 -8.17 3.96
CA ILE A 308 -25.13 -7.04 4.67
C ILE A 308 -24.12 -5.90 4.80
N ASP A 309 -22.94 -6.20 5.34
CA ASP A 309 -21.89 -5.21 5.61
C ASP A 309 -20.46 -5.72 5.39
N PRO A 310 -20.18 -6.38 4.25
CA PRO A 310 -18.83 -6.83 3.94
C PRO A 310 -17.85 -5.64 3.90
N PRO A 311 -16.60 -5.82 4.35
CA PRO A 311 -15.60 -4.76 4.31
C PRO A 311 -15.28 -4.38 2.86
N LEU A 312 -15.31 -3.06 2.57
CA LEU A 312 -14.85 -2.49 1.31
C LEU A 312 -13.32 -2.31 1.37
N ARG A 313 -12.59 -2.89 0.42
CA ARG A 313 -11.12 -2.92 0.37
C ARG A 313 -10.62 -2.71 -1.05
N ASN A 314 -9.35 -2.35 -1.22
CA ASN A 314 -8.66 -2.43 -2.51
C ASN A 314 -7.67 -3.60 -2.55
N THR A 315 -7.27 -4.12 -1.38
CA THR A 315 -6.33 -5.24 -1.25
C THR A 315 -6.86 -6.31 -0.29
N VAL A 316 -6.89 -7.57 -0.73
CA VAL A 316 -7.34 -8.71 0.07
C VAL A 316 -6.21 -9.69 0.35
N ALA A 317 -6.02 -10.00 1.64
CA ALA A 317 -5.16 -11.09 2.06
C ALA A 317 -5.91 -12.42 1.94
N VAL A 318 -5.49 -13.29 1.03
CA VAL A 318 -6.04 -14.64 0.90
C VAL A 318 -5.38 -15.53 1.97
N PRO A 319 -6.16 -16.29 2.77
CA PRO A 319 -5.61 -17.22 3.75
C PRO A 319 -4.69 -18.26 3.11
N ILE A 320 -3.75 -18.79 3.91
CA ILE A 320 -2.87 -19.89 3.51
C ILE A 320 -3.73 -21.11 3.22
N SER A 321 -3.51 -21.77 2.08
CA SER A 321 -4.32 -22.92 1.67
C SER A 321 -5.82 -22.64 1.79
N GLY A 322 -6.25 -21.42 1.46
CA GLY A 322 -7.62 -20.98 1.63
C GLY A 322 -8.11 -20.14 0.46
N TRP A 323 -9.25 -19.52 0.65
CA TRP A 323 -9.93 -18.74 -0.38
C TRP A 323 -10.49 -17.44 0.22
N ALA A 324 -10.69 -16.46 -0.65
CA ALA A 324 -11.44 -15.24 -0.35
C ALA A 324 -12.33 -14.91 -1.55
N ALA A 325 -13.58 -14.56 -1.30
CA ALA A 325 -14.55 -14.18 -2.33
C ALA A 325 -14.76 -12.67 -2.29
N ILE A 326 -14.58 -12.02 -3.43
CA ILE A 326 -14.79 -10.58 -3.60
C ILE A 326 -15.91 -10.29 -4.59
N ARG A 327 -16.61 -9.16 -4.42
CA ARG A 327 -17.59 -8.64 -5.38
C ARG A 327 -17.35 -7.15 -5.61
N PHE A 328 -17.42 -6.73 -6.86
CA PHE A 328 -17.38 -5.33 -7.26
C PHE A 328 -18.21 -5.12 -8.52
N HIS A 329 -18.59 -3.88 -8.78
CA HIS A 329 -19.21 -3.49 -10.04
C HIS A 329 -18.10 -3.02 -10.98
N ALA A 330 -17.98 -3.63 -12.16
CA ALA A 330 -17.05 -3.19 -13.20
C ALA A 330 -17.60 -1.96 -13.94
N ASP A 331 -17.77 -0.84 -13.22
CA ASP A 331 -18.41 0.39 -13.68
C ASP A 331 -17.41 1.52 -14.02
N ASN A 332 -16.12 1.21 -13.99
CA ASN A 332 -15.03 2.13 -14.29
C ASN A 332 -14.35 1.73 -15.62
N PRO A 333 -14.68 2.35 -16.76
CA PRO A 333 -14.12 1.99 -18.07
C PRO A 333 -12.62 2.31 -18.12
N GLY A 334 -11.81 1.34 -18.56
CA GLY A 334 -10.36 1.45 -18.58
C GLY A 334 -9.65 0.11 -18.57
N VAL A 335 -8.34 0.17 -18.32
CA VAL A 335 -7.43 -0.98 -18.23
C VAL A 335 -6.93 -1.00 -16.79
N TRP A 336 -7.26 -2.04 -16.04
CA TRP A 336 -7.04 -2.09 -14.60
C TRP A 336 -6.26 -3.34 -14.19
N PHE A 337 -5.14 -3.12 -13.52
CA PHE A 337 -4.24 -4.19 -13.11
C PHE A 337 -4.76 -4.91 -11.86
N LEU A 338 -4.76 -6.24 -11.90
CA LEU A 338 -4.98 -7.11 -10.74
C LEU A 338 -3.71 -7.88 -10.49
N HIS A 339 -3.11 -7.74 -9.31
CA HIS A 339 -1.87 -8.46 -9.02
C HIS A 339 -1.67 -8.77 -7.54
N CYS A 340 -0.81 -9.74 -7.25
CA CYS A 340 -0.30 -9.95 -5.92
C CYS A 340 0.66 -8.82 -5.54
N HIS A 341 0.47 -8.24 -4.36
CA HIS A 341 1.24 -7.13 -3.82
C HIS A 341 2.51 -7.59 -3.05
N LEU A 342 2.84 -8.88 -3.17
CA LEU A 342 4.16 -9.39 -2.86
C LEU A 342 5.00 -9.27 -4.12
N GLU A 343 6.02 -8.41 -4.10
CA GLU A 343 6.71 -7.99 -5.33
C GLU A 343 7.32 -9.16 -6.10
N ARG A 344 7.88 -10.14 -5.39
CA ARG A 344 8.42 -11.34 -6.02
C ARG A 344 7.35 -12.12 -6.80
N HIS A 345 6.11 -12.15 -6.33
CA HIS A 345 5.00 -12.82 -7.01
C HIS A 345 4.52 -12.01 -8.21
N LEU A 346 4.49 -10.67 -8.10
CA LEU A 346 4.20 -9.79 -9.23
C LEU A 346 5.23 -9.99 -10.35
N THR A 347 6.53 -9.96 -10.03
CA THR A 347 7.62 -10.18 -10.99
C THR A 347 7.56 -11.58 -11.62
N TRP A 348 7.14 -12.61 -10.87
CA TRP A 348 6.94 -13.97 -11.40
C TRP A 348 5.64 -14.15 -12.23
N GLY A 349 4.81 -13.11 -12.38
CA GLY A 349 3.63 -13.16 -13.25
C GLY A 349 2.31 -13.47 -12.53
N MET A 350 2.24 -13.35 -11.19
CA MET A 350 0.98 -13.47 -10.45
C MET A 350 0.13 -12.20 -10.60
N ASN A 351 -0.31 -11.94 -11.84
CA ASN A 351 -1.04 -10.76 -12.23
C ASN A 351 -1.96 -11.05 -13.43
N THR A 352 -2.90 -10.13 -13.68
CA THR A 352 -3.77 -10.10 -14.85
C THR A 352 -4.35 -8.70 -15.01
N VAL A 353 -5.15 -8.48 -16.06
CA VAL A 353 -5.72 -7.17 -16.39
C VAL A 353 -7.21 -7.29 -16.68
N PHE A 354 -8.01 -6.41 -16.08
CA PHE A 354 -9.39 -6.18 -16.47
C PHE A 354 -9.48 -5.05 -17.50
N ILE A 355 -10.04 -5.34 -18.67
CA ILE A 355 -10.40 -4.33 -19.67
C ILE A 355 -11.91 -4.08 -19.57
N VAL A 356 -12.29 -2.97 -18.93
CA VAL A 356 -13.69 -2.58 -18.78
C VAL A 356 -14.07 -1.69 -19.96
N LYS A 357 -14.95 -2.21 -20.82
CA LYS A 357 -15.41 -1.53 -22.03
C LYS A 357 -16.27 -0.31 -21.70
N ASN A 358 -16.36 0.60 -22.66
CA ASN A 358 -17.26 1.74 -22.57
C ASN A 358 -18.73 1.29 -22.46
N GLY A 359 -19.48 1.96 -21.59
CA GLY A 359 -20.93 1.85 -21.52
C GLY A 359 -21.64 2.76 -22.54
N LYS A 360 -22.96 2.83 -22.42
CA LYS A 360 -23.82 3.61 -23.33
C LYS A 360 -23.72 5.10 -23.02
N ASN A 361 -23.64 5.46 -21.73
CA ASN A 361 -23.70 6.83 -21.26
C ASN A 361 -22.34 7.53 -21.36
N LYS A 362 -22.33 8.86 -21.55
CA LYS A 362 -21.08 9.66 -21.58
C LYS A 362 -20.25 9.52 -20.29
N LYS A 363 -20.90 9.27 -19.15
CA LYS A 363 -20.25 9.03 -17.85
C LYS A 363 -19.63 7.64 -17.73
N GLU A 364 -19.94 6.72 -18.63
CA GLU A 364 -19.41 5.34 -18.70
C GLU A 364 -18.39 5.21 -19.84
N ARG A 365 -17.86 6.33 -20.35
CA ARG A 365 -16.83 6.33 -21.39
C ARG A 365 -15.48 6.72 -20.79
N LEU A 366 -14.47 5.94 -21.17
CA LEU A 366 -13.06 6.21 -20.95
C LEU A 366 -12.71 7.64 -21.41
N LEU A 367 -11.92 8.37 -20.62
CA LEU A 367 -11.38 9.66 -21.02
C LEU A 367 -10.38 9.49 -22.16
N PRO A 368 -10.23 10.46 -23.08
CA PRO A 368 -9.15 10.42 -24.05
C PRO A 368 -7.78 10.41 -23.35
N PRO A 369 -6.75 9.81 -23.96
CA PRO A 369 -5.40 9.88 -23.42
C PRO A 369 -4.93 11.33 -23.31
N PRO A 370 -4.10 11.68 -22.32
CA PRO A 370 -3.50 13.00 -22.23
C PRO A 370 -2.56 13.24 -23.42
N PRO A 371 -2.36 14.50 -23.87
CA PRO A 371 -1.59 14.82 -25.08
C PRO A 371 -0.12 14.38 -25.06
N ARG A 372 0.45 14.14 -23.87
CA ARG A 372 1.85 13.75 -23.67
C ARG A 372 1.94 12.54 -22.75
N MET A 373 1.57 11.38 -23.28
CA MET A 373 1.91 10.10 -22.65
C MET A 373 3.41 9.82 -22.83
N PRO A 374 4.07 9.14 -21.86
CA PRO A 374 5.42 8.64 -22.08
C PRO A 374 5.45 7.70 -23.30
N PRO A 375 6.40 7.87 -24.23
CA PRO A 375 6.47 7.05 -25.42
C PRO A 375 6.91 5.61 -25.10
N CYS A 376 6.46 4.70 -25.96
CA CYS A 376 6.98 3.35 -26.16
C CYS A 376 7.64 3.35 -27.55
#